data_AF-A0A6I5RUI4-F1
#
_entry.id   AF-A0A6I5RUI4-F1
#
_cell.length_a   1.000
_cell.length_b   1.000
_cell.length_c   1.000
_cell.angle_alpha   90.00
_cell.angle_beta   90.00
_cell.angle_gamma   90.00
#
_symmetry.space_group_name_H-M   'P 1'
#
loop_
_entity.id
_entity.type
_entity.pdbx_description
1 polymer ?
#
loop_
_entity_poly.entity_id
_entity_poly.type
_entity_poly.pdbx_seq_one_letter_code
_entity_poly.pdbx_strand_id
1 'polypeptide(L)'
;MSDAPGKLKLGALVALVVGSMIGGGIFSLPQNMAASADVGAILIGWAITAIGMLTLAFVFQTLANRKPDLDGGVYAYAKAGFGDYMGFSS
;
A
#
# COMPACT_ATOMS: atom_id res chain seq x y z
N MET A 1 24.56 -24.94 9.45
CA MET A 1 24.92 -23.63 8.86
C MET A 1 23.63 -22.86 8.72
N SER A 2 23.37 -21.87 9.57
CA SER A 2 22.14 -21.08 9.51
C SER A 2 22.18 -20.19 8.29
N ASP A 3 21.41 -20.53 7.25
CA ASP A 3 21.19 -19.68 6.09
C ASP A 3 20.52 -18.38 6.56
N ALA A 4 21.26 -17.28 6.51
CA ALA A 4 20.69 -15.96 6.68
C ALA A 4 19.63 -15.75 5.58
N PRO A 5 18.40 -15.30 5.90
CA PRO A 5 17.36 -15.15 4.90
C PRO A 5 17.83 -14.20 3.81
N GLY A 6 17.94 -14.69 2.58
CA GLY A 6 18.40 -13.91 1.44
C GLY A 6 17.54 -12.66 1.29
N LYS A 7 18.15 -11.48 1.44
CA LYS A 7 17.45 -10.20 1.27
C LYS A 7 16.85 -10.16 -0.14
N LEU A 8 15.53 -10.00 -0.22
CA LEU A 8 14.83 -9.90 -1.49
C LEU A 8 15.31 -8.64 -2.23
N LYS A 9 15.69 -8.82 -3.49
CA LYS A 9 16.03 -7.69 -4.37
C LYS A 9 14.78 -6.83 -4.60
N LEU A 10 14.97 -5.54 -4.82
CA LEU A 10 13.88 -4.56 -4.96
C LEU A 10 12.83 -5.00 -6.00
N GLY A 11 13.25 -5.59 -7.12
CA GLY A 11 12.33 -6.12 -8.13
C GLY A 11 11.45 -7.28 -7.65
N ALA A 12 11.98 -8.16 -6.79
CA ALA A 12 11.20 -9.26 -6.21
C ALA A 12 10.17 -8.74 -5.19
N LEU A 13 10.53 -7.72 -4.41
CA LEU A 13 9.59 -7.03 -3.51
C LEU A 13 8.46 -6.34 -4.28
N VAL A 14 8.80 -5.63 -5.36
CA VAL A 14 7.79 -4.99 -6.23
C VAL A 14 6.88 -6.04 -6.85
N ALA A 15 7.44 -7.12 -7.41
CA ALA A 15 6.67 -8.21 -8.00
C ALA A 15 5.74 -8.89 -6.98
N LEU A 16 6.19 -9.09 -5.74
CA LEU A 16 5.38 -9.64 -4.65
C LEU A 16 4.16 -8.75 -4.35
N VAL A 17 4.37 -7.44 -4.24
CA VAL A 17 3.31 -6.47 -3.96
C VAL A 17 2.32 -6.37 -5.12
N VAL A 18 2.81 -6.28 -6.35
CA VAL A 18 1.96 -6.23 -7.55
C VAL A 18 1.16 -7.53 -7.69
N GLY A 19 1.80 -8.68 -7.46
CA GLY A 19 1.14 -9.99 -7.50
C GLY A 19 0.03 -10.15 -6.47
N SER A 20 0.23 -9.68 -5.24
CA SER A 20 -0.79 -9.73 -4.19
C SER A 20 -1.95 -8.77 -4.44
N MET A 21 -1.69 -7.57 -4.98
CA MET A 21 -2.73 -6.62 -5.38
C MET A 21 -3.59 -7.14 -6.52
N ILE A 22 -2.98 -7.73 -7.55
CA ILE A 22 -3.70 -8.32 -8.69
C ILE A 22 -4.51 -9.54 -8.24
N GLY A 23 -3.90 -10.46 -7.48
CA GLY A 23 -4.53 -11.69 -7.00
C GLY A 23 -5.67 -11.48 -5.99
N GLY A 24 -5.60 -10.42 -5.17
CA GLY A 24 -6.61 -10.13 -4.15
C GLY A 24 -7.73 -9.17 -4.60
N GLY A 25 -7.42 -8.17 -5.43
CA GLY A 25 -8.33 -7.04 -5.68
C GLY A 25 -8.84 -6.89 -7.12
N ILE A 26 -7.96 -7.00 -8.12
CA ILE A 26 -8.32 -6.64 -9.50
C ILE A 26 -9.19 -7.69 -10.18
N PHE A 27 -9.10 -8.97 -9.81
CA PHE A 27 -10.00 -9.99 -10.37
C PHE A 27 -11.39 -10.00 -9.70
N SER A 28 -11.51 -9.49 -8.47
CA SER A 28 -12.77 -9.48 -7.71
C SER A 28 -13.60 -8.20 -7.92
N LEU A 29 -12.98 -7.08 -8.27
CA LEU A 29 -13.67 -5.79 -8.46
C LEU A 29 -14.50 -5.67 -9.77
N PRO A 30 -13.98 -6.02 -10.96
CA PRO A 30 -14.71 -5.87 -12.22
C PRO A 30 -15.95 -6.74 -12.26
N GLN A 31 -15.89 -7.97 -11.70
CA GLN A 31 -17.05 -8.87 -11.67
C GLN A 31 -18.21 -8.27 -10.86
N ASN A 32 -17.92 -7.57 -9.76
CA ASN A 32 -18.94 -6.98 -8.88
C ASN A 32 -19.48 -5.65 -9.44
N MET A 33 -18.65 -4.87 -10.13
CA MET A 33 -19.05 -3.58 -10.70
C MET A 33 -19.77 -3.71 -12.05
N ALA A 34 -19.36 -4.66 -12.90
CA ALA A 34 -20.04 -4.95 -14.17
C ALA A 34 -21.48 -5.46 -13.98
N ALA A 35 -21.80 -6.01 -12.80
CA ALA A 35 -23.15 -6.47 -12.46
C ALA A 35 -24.13 -5.32 -12.11
N SER A 36 -23.66 -4.09 -11.87
CA SER A 36 -24.50 -3.06 -11.23
C SER A 36 -24.31 -1.60 -11.72
N ALA A 37 -23.30 -1.25 -12.52
CA ALA A 37 -23.02 0.14 -12.88
C ALA A 37 -22.63 0.38 -14.34
N ASP A 38 -22.99 1.56 -14.85
CA ASP A 38 -22.60 2.07 -16.17
C ASP A 38 -21.07 2.24 -16.25
N VAL A 39 -20.45 1.79 -17.34
CA VAL A 39 -18.98 1.68 -17.51
C VAL A 39 -18.27 3.02 -17.26
N GLY A 40 -18.93 4.15 -17.56
CA GLY A 40 -18.40 5.49 -17.32
C GLY A 40 -18.21 5.82 -15.83
N ALA A 41 -19.12 5.39 -14.95
CA ALA A 41 -19.02 5.64 -13.51
C ALA A 41 -17.87 4.84 -12.88
N ILE A 42 -17.65 3.61 -13.36
CA ILE A 42 -16.56 2.74 -12.89
C ILE A 42 -15.19 3.33 -13.22
N LEU A 43 -15.02 3.88 -14.43
CA LEU A 43 -13.77 4.51 -14.86
C LEU A 43 -13.43 5.75 -14.02
N ILE A 44 -14.42 6.58 -13.72
CA ILE A 44 -14.23 7.76 -12.86
C ILE A 44 -13.85 7.32 -11.43
N GLY A 45 -14.55 6.32 -10.88
CA GLY A 45 -14.21 5.76 -9.57
C GLY A 45 -12.78 5.22 -9.51
N TRP A 46 -12.34 4.51 -10.56
CA TRP A 46 -10.96 4.03 -10.68
C TRP A 46 -9.95 5.17 -10.76
N ALA A 47 -10.25 6.23 -11.52
CA ALA A 47 -9.37 7.40 -11.62
C ALA A 47 -9.21 8.11 -10.26
N ILE A 48 -10.30 8.34 -9.53
CA ILE A 48 -10.26 8.93 -8.20
C ILE A 48 -9.44 8.05 -7.24
N THR A 49 -9.68 6.73 -7.29
CA THR A 49 -8.95 5.79 -6.43
C THR A 49 -7.45 5.77 -6.75
N ALA A 50 -7.08 5.79 -8.05
CA ALA A 50 -5.68 5.86 -8.48
C ALA A 50 -5.01 7.15 -8.00
N ILE A 51 -5.68 8.30 -8.12
CA ILE A 51 -5.17 9.57 -7.62
C ILE A 51 -4.98 9.51 -6.09
N GLY A 52 -5.96 9.00 -5.34
CA GLY A 52 -5.86 8.82 -3.89
C GLY A 52 -4.68 7.93 -3.49
N MET A 53 -4.51 6.78 -4.14
CA MET A 53 -3.38 5.89 -3.90
C MET A 53 -2.03 6.54 -4.21
N LEU A 54 -1.92 7.31 -5.29
CA LEU A 54 -0.70 8.04 -5.62
C LEU A 54 -0.36 9.08 -4.54
N THR A 55 -1.35 9.85 -4.06
CA THR A 55 -1.10 10.80 -2.96
C THR A 55 -0.60 10.10 -1.70
N LEU A 56 -1.17 8.95 -1.34
CA LEU A 56 -0.70 8.14 -0.20
C LEU A 56 0.72 7.62 -0.43
N ALA A 57 1.02 7.12 -1.63
CA ALA A 57 2.36 6.66 -1.99
C ALA A 57 3.40 7.77 -1.85
N PHE A 58 3.10 9.00 -2.29
CA PHE A 58 3.99 10.14 -2.13
C PHE A 58 4.19 10.54 -0.67
N VAL A 59 3.15 10.47 0.16
CA VAL A 59 3.26 10.69 1.61
C VAL A 59 4.21 9.68 2.23
N PHE A 60 4.02 8.38 1.96
CA PHE A 60 4.91 7.34 2.50
C PHE A 60 6.32 7.44 1.95
N GLN A 61 6.50 7.76 0.68
CA GLN A 61 7.81 7.99 0.08
C GLN A 61 8.53 9.18 0.75
N THR A 62 7.80 10.26 1.03
CA THR A 62 8.34 11.44 1.72
C THR A 62 8.76 11.10 3.15
N LEU A 63 7.94 10.31 3.86
CA LEU A 63 8.26 9.85 5.21
C LEU A 63 9.48 8.92 5.23
N ALA A 64 9.57 7.99 4.28
CA ALA A 64 10.72 7.08 4.14
C ALA A 64 12.02 7.82 3.84
N ASN A 65 11.98 8.83 2.97
CA ASN A 65 13.17 9.63 2.66
C ASN A 65 13.60 10.54 3.83
N ARG A 66 12.65 11.03 4.64
CA ARG A 66 12.96 11.91 5.78
C ARG A 66 13.36 11.17 7.07
N LYS A 67 12.85 9.97 7.29
CA LYS A 67 13.19 9.15 8.47
C LYS A 67 13.64 7.75 8.05
N PRO A 68 14.82 7.63 7.40
CA PRO A 68 15.33 6.37 6.90
C PRO A 68 15.63 5.35 8.01
N ASP A 69 15.80 5.79 9.26
CA ASP A 69 16.08 4.91 10.40
C ASP A 69 14.83 4.20 10.98
N LEU A 70 13.63 4.49 10.45
CA LEU A 70 12.38 3.88 10.89
C LEU A 70 11.97 2.71 9.99
N ASP A 71 12.50 1.51 10.28
CA ASP A 71 12.27 0.28 9.50
C ASP A 71 10.93 -0.45 9.80
N GLY A 72 10.08 0.06 10.71
CA GLY A 72 8.86 -0.62 11.15
C GLY A 72 7.59 -0.31 10.32
N GLY A 73 7.72 0.24 9.11
CA GLY A 73 6.58 0.56 8.23
C GLY A 73 5.67 1.67 8.76
N VAL A 74 4.39 1.67 8.33
CA VAL A 74 3.38 2.70 8.66
C VAL A 74 3.29 2.95 10.17
N TYR A 75 3.39 1.89 10.97
CA TYR A 75 3.33 1.92 12.42
C TYR A 75 4.52 2.66 13.06
N ALA A 76 5.73 2.46 12.54
CA ALA A 76 6.91 3.18 13.03
C ALA A 76 6.82 4.68 12.75
N TYR A 77 6.26 5.08 11.59
CA TYR A 77 6.01 6.49 11.30
C TYR A 77 4.94 7.10 12.22
N ALA A 78 3.84 6.37 12.50
CA ALA A 78 2.79 6.83 13.39
C ALA A 78 3.29 7.01 14.84
N LYS A 79 4.03 6.03 15.37
CA LYS A 79 4.63 6.09 16.70
C LYS A 79 5.66 7.23 16.83
N ALA A 80 6.48 7.45 15.81
CA ALA A 80 7.47 8.53 15.80
C ALA A 80 6.86 9.93 15.63
N GLY A 81 5.65 10.04 15.07
CA GLY A 81 4.94 11.31 14.89
C GLY A 81 4.04 11.68 16.07
N PHE A 82 3.36 10.70 16.67
CA PHE A 82 2.31 10.93 17.67
C PHE A 82 2.67 10.43 19.09
N GLY A 83 3.83 9.79 19.28
CA GLY A 83 4.24 9.20 20.56
C GLY A 83 3.47 7.91 20.91
N ASP A 84 3.81 7.29 22.04
CA ASP A 84 3.24 6.00 22.47
C ASP A 84 1.71 6.04 22.77
N TYR A 85 1.08 7.21 22.81
CA TYR A 85 -0.25 7.40 23.40
C TYR A 85 -1.43 7.48 22.41
N MET A 86 -1.19 7.68 21.10
CA MET A 86 -2.27 7.80 20.10
C MET A 86 -2.38 6.62 19.13
N GLY A 87 -1.55 5.58 19.30
CA GLY A 87 -1.57 4.36 18.47
C GLY A 87 -2.41 3.21 19.03
N PHE A 88 -2.97 3.36 20.24
CA PHE A 88 -3.70 2.30 20.95
C PHE A 88 -4.96 2.83 21.66
N SER A 89 -5.86 3.47 20.92
CA SER A 89 -7.27 3.45 21.31
C SER A 89 -7.88 2.22 20.67
N SER A 90 -8.23 1.24 21.50
CA SER A 90 -9.06 0.07 21.17
C SER A 90 -10.33 0.43 20.40
#